data_AF-A0A8B6F7Z5-F1
#
_entry.id   AF-A0A8B6F7Z5-F1
#
_cell.length_a   1.000
_cell.length_b   1.000
_cell.length_c   1.000
_cell.angle_alpha   90.00
_cell.angle_beta   90.00
_cell.angle_gamma   90.00
#
_symmetry.space_group_name_H-M   'P 1'
#
loop_
_entity.id
_entity.type
_entity.pdbx_description
1 polymer ?
#
loop_
_entity_poly.entity_id
_entity_poly.type
_entity_poly.pdbx_seq_one_letter_code
_entity_poly.pdbx_strand_id
1 'polypeptide(L)'
;MPPDNNVFYRKYDLDVFEVLQEQIEHYSILGNIAVIGDLNGRIGLENDFITQDNLNVFNCNETDLLNYEPDLPSKRTTEDRKPANSFGRKILNLCKSSGIRVCNGRFGKKSETFTFQNKNGCSIIDYLLLSCDSFSIVNDFVIGDFTTFSCHAPLKVVFKLKGLTLNEICTCKTVKYDCYKWNEGFKDDVKRDLAANSDKVNELMNSLSDEPRNIDEIVNNINSCLSDIVNKYTKTEVTKVLKCDYCNSSKRTYNPIHKRQDKPWINDDCKQLYIEYRRSLTQFNQNKCEENRLILNLAKQRFKRTENSLKRRYKKQRGNMLSYMRKTNPKYFYRKFRKRKKAIQSNLKLNDFVTHFKNLVSKEEFDDGPEVEVNNEVFYEELDRPFTEQEIDVCVKKLKTEKATGYDNLLNEFLKECKLALLPMLCKLFNVILITGWFREIWVKSVLVPLFKKGLVDDTGKLQRNFACVSCWEIVYFCH
;
A
#
# COMPACT_ATOMS: atom_id res chain seq x y z
N MET A 1 -14.74 -9.55 24.46
CA MET A 1 -15.83 -8.76 25.08
C MET A 1 -15.27 -7.67 25.97
N PRO A 2 -15.89 -6.47 26.13
CA PRO A 2 -15.45 -5.49 27.12
C PRO A 2 -15.47 -6.06 28.56
N PRO A 3 -14.59 -5.61 29.49
CA PRO A 3 -14.64 -6.06 30.88
C PRO A 3 -15.96 -5.71 31.59
N ASP A 4 -16.39 -6.51 32.57
CA ASP A 4 -17.69 -6.39 33.28
C ASP A 4 -18.07 -4.95 33.69
N ASN A 5 -17.13 -4.20 34.25
CA ASN A 5 -17.38 -2.83 34.72
C ASN A 5 -17.32 -1.75 33.62
N ASN A 6 -17.32 -2.12 32.34
CA ASN A 6 -17.18 -1.18 31.23
C ASN A 6 -18.49 -0.38 31.01
N VAL A 7 -18.36 0.92 30.74
CA VAL A 7 -19.48 1.83 30.45
C VAL A 7 -20.28 1.38 29.23
N PHE A 8 -19.70 0.56 28.34
CA PHE A 8 -20.37 -0.06 27.20
C PHE A 8 -21.71 -0.72 27.58
N TYR A 9 -21.73 -1.55 28.61
CA TYR A 9 -22.95 -2.28 28.99
C TYR A 9 -24.06 -1.36 29.47
N ARG A 10 -23.71 -0.35 30.28
CA ARG A 10 -24.66 0.69 30.73
C ARG A 10 -25.18 1.57 29.59
N LYS A 11 -24.39 1.77 28.55
CA LYS A 11 -24.76 2.64 27.42
C LYS A 11 -25.73 1.97 26.46
N TYR A 12 -25.59 0.66 26.25
CA TYR A 12 -26.34 -0.07 25.22
C TYR A 12 -27.40 -1.03 25.78
N ASP A 13 -27.52 -1.13 27.12
CA ASP A 13 -28.47 -2.00 27.81
C ASP A 13 -28.51 -3.42 27.20
N LEU A 14 -27.32 -4.03 27.13
CA LEU A 14 -27.08 -5.23 26.34
C LEU A 14 -26.40 -6.31 27.19
N ASP A 15 -27.04 -7.48 27.33
CA ASP A 15 -26.36 -8.68 27.82
C ASP A 15 -25.68 -9.42 26.67
N VAL A 16 -24.38 -9.18 26.52
CA VAL A 16 -23.56 -9.83 25.48
C VAL A 16 -23.51 -11.35 25.59
N PHE A 17 -23.76 -11.94 26.77
CA PHE A 17 -23.78 -13.40 26.92
C PHE A 17 -25.09 -14.00 26.44
N GLU A 18 -26.22 -13.29 26.61
CA GLU A 18 -27.52 -13.67 26.04
C GLU A 18 -27.47 -13.62 24.51
N VAL A 19 -26.96 -12.51 23.95
CA VAL A 19 -26.75 -12.40 22.49
C VAL A 19 -25.81 -13.48 21.95
N LEU A 20 -24.74 -13.79 22.70
CA LEU A 20 -23.83 -14.86 22.30
C LEU A 20 -24.54 -16.22 22.31
N GLN A 21 -25.40 -16.48 23.30
CA GLN A 21 -26.20 -17.71 23.38
C GLN A 21 -27.15 -17.84 22.20
N GLU A 22 -27.90 -16.78 21.87
CA GLU A 22 -28.79 -16.74 20.70
C GLU A 22 -28.03 -17.00 19.39
N GLN A 23 -26.83 -16.43 19.25
CA GLN A 23 -25.98 -16.67 18.09
C GLN A 23 -25.50 -18.11 18.01
N ILE A 24 -25.09 -18.71 19.14
CA ILE A 24 -24.70 -20.12 19.19
C ILE A 24 -25.88 -20.99 18.75
N GLU A 25 -27.08 -20.75 19.28
CA GLU A 25 -28.27 -21.50 18.88
C GLU A 25 -28.57 -21.33 17.38
N HIS A 26 -28.62 -20.09 16.89
CA HIS A 26 -28.90 -19.79 15.50
C HIS A 26 -27.90 -20.46 14.52
N TYR A 27 -26.60 -20.38 14.80
CA TYR A 27 -25.57 -20.94 13.90
C TYR A 27 -25.38 -22.45 14.08
N SER A 28 -25.85 -23.04 15.18
CA SER A 28 -25.69 -24.49 15.45
C SER A 28 -26.42 -25.34 14.42
N ILE A 29 -27.52 -24.80 13.88
CA ILE A 29 -28.31 -25.42 12.82
C ILE A 29 -27.53 -25.49 11.50
N LEU A 30 -26.60 -24.55 11.27
CA LEU A 30 -25.81 -24.48 10.04
C LEU A 30 -24.54 -25.33 10.09
N GLY A 31 -24.08 -25.71 11.28
CA GLY A 31 -22.92 -26.59 11.46
C GLY A 31 -22.19 -26.38 12.78
N ASN A 32 -20.99 -26.95 12.86
CA ASN A 32 -20.16 -26.92 14.08
C ASN A 32 -19.72 -25.48 14.41
N ILE A 33 -19.97 -25.05 15.64
CA ILE A 33 -19.58 -23.73 16.14
C ILE A 33 -18.33 -23.81 17.00
N ALA A 34 -17.45 -22.82 16.80
CA ALA A 34 -16.33 -22.54 17.70
C ALA A 34 -16.37 -21.10 18.16
N VAL A 35 -16.40 -20.88 19.49
CA VAL A 35 -16.25 -19.55 20.09
C VAL A 35 -14.82 -19.42 20.61
N ILE A 36 -14.06 -18.45 20.09
CA ILE A 36 -12.64 -18.30 20.40
C ILE A 36 -12.30 -16.86 20.75
N GLY A 37 -11.61 -16.66 21.87
CA GLY A 37 -10.96 -15.38 22.20
C GLY A 37 -11.19 -14.92 23.64
N ASP A 38 -10.92 -13.62 23.86
CA ASP A 38 -11.01 -12.97 25.16
C ASP A 38 -12.48 -12.71 25.58
N LEU A 39 -12.96 -13.54 26.51
CA LEU A 39 -14.29 -13.41 27.11
C LEU A 39 -14.26 -12.57 28.39
N ASN A 40 -13.09 -12.12 28.86
CA ASN A 40 -12.89 -11.33 30.08
C ASN A 40 -13.47 -11.95 31.38
N GLY A 41 -13.84 -13.22 31.35
CA GLY A 41 -14.36 -13.98 32.49
C GLY A 41 -13.35 -15.01 32.98
N ARG A 42 -13.12 -15.08 34.29
CA ARG A 42 -12.32 -16.14 34.90
C ARG A 42 -13.27 -17.21 35.43
N ILE A 43 -13.11 -18.46 35.02
CA ILE A 43 -13.96 -19.58 35.47
C ILE A 43 -13.34 -20.44 36.61
N GLY A 44 -12.04 -20.31 36.88
CA GLY A 44 -11.42 -20.95 38.03
C GLY A 44 -11.38 -22.48 37.96
N LEU A 45 -11.89 -23.17 38.99
CA LEU A 45 -12.05 -24.63 39.07
C LEU A 45 -13.48 -25.12 38.80
N GLU A 46 -14.42 -24.21 38.58
CA GLU A 46 -15.83 -24.55 38.46
C GLU A 46 -16.11 -25.34 37.16
N ASN A 47 -17.07 -26.28 37.25
CA ASN A 47 -17.46 -27.14 36.14
C ASN A 47 -18.37 -26.38 35.17
N ASP A 48 -18.10 -26.52 33.89
CA ASP A 48 -18.86 -26.00 32.75
C ASP A 48 -19.91 -27.00 32.23
N PHE A 49 -20.15 -28.07 32.99
CA PHE A 49 -21.15 -29.11 32.76
C PHE A 49 -22.05 -29.26 33.99
N ILE A 50 -23.24 -29.83 33.80
CA ILE A 50 -24.20 -30.11 34.88
C ILE A 50 -23.73 -31.36 35.64
N THR A 51 -23.55 -31.23 36.95
CA THR A 51 -23.19 -32.37 37.79
C THR A 51 -24.44 -33.15 38.17
N GLN A 52 -24.39 -34.48 38.11
CA GLN A 52 -25.52 -35.37 38.44
C GLN A 52 -26.72 -35.16 37.51
N ASP A 53 -26.45 -34.97 36.22
CA ASP A 53 -27.46 -34.81 35.16
C ASP A 53 -28.09 -36.17 34.78
N ASN A 54 -28.64 -36.85 35.79
CA ASN A 54 -29.35 -38.11 35.64
C ASN A 54 -30.84 -37.84 35.85
N LEU A 55 -31.66 -38.10 34.83
CA LEU A 55 -33.08 -38.28 35.05
C LEU A 55 -33.26 -39.54 35.91
N ASN A 56 -33.72 -39.40 37.16
CA ASN A 56 -34.18 -40.54 37.94
C ASN A 56 -35.48 -41.06 37.30
N VAL A 57 -35.36 -42.04 36.40
CA VAL A 57 -36.46 -42.67 35.64
C VAL A 57 -37.37 -43.53 36.53
N PHE A 58 -37.50 -43.24 37.83
CA PHE A 58 -38.29 -44.08 38.74
C PHE A 58 -39.80 -43.84 38.67
N ASN A 59 -40.32 -42.90 37.86
CA ASN A 59 -41.76 -42.61 37.81
C ASN A 59 -42.35 -42.18 36.45
N CYS A 60 -41.62 -42.26 35.35
CA CYS A 60 -42.15 -41.86 34.04
C CYS A 60 -42.05 -43.01 33.04
N ASN A 61 -43.17 -43.69 32.77
CA ASN A 61 -43.33 -44.65 31.68
C ASN A 61 -43.40 -43.96 30.29
N GLU A 62 -42.88 -42.75 30.16
CA GLU A 62 -42.91 -41.92 28.94
C GLU A 62 -41.50 -41.51 28.53
N THR A 63 -40.55 -42.45 28.55
CA THR A 63 -39.17 -42.21 28.12
C THR A 63 -39.02 -41.90 26.63
N ASP A 64 -40.07 -42.13 25.83
CA ASP A 64 -40.04 -41.91 24.37
C ASP A 64 -40.50 -40.48 23.96
N LEU A 65 -40.95 -39.64 24.89
CA LEU A 65 -41.45 -38.27 24.60
C LEU A 65 -40.42 -37.16 24.85
N LEU A 66 -39.29 -37.45 25.48
CA LEU A 66 -38.24 -36.47 25.78
C LEU A 66 -36.91 -36.96 25.22
N ASN A 67 -36.46 -36.36 24.10
CA ASN A 67 -35.09 -36.45 23.60
C ASN A 67 -34.13 -35.71 24.56
N TYR A 68 -34.04 -36.16 25.81
CA TYR A 68 -33.13 -35.60 26.79
C TYR A 68 -31.79 -36.32 26.70
N GLU A 69 -30.76 -35.57 26.29
CA GLU A 69 -29.39 -36.04 26.31
C GLU A 69 -28.71 -35.56 27.60
N PRO A 70 -28.33 -36.46 28.51
CA PRO A 70 -27.68 -36.08 29.76
C PRO A 70 -26.27 -35.53 29.50
N ASP A 71 -25.88 -34.53 30.29
CA ASP A 71 -24.55 -33.95 30.24
C ASP A 71 -23.47 -34.94 30.68
N LEU A 72 -22.49 -35.18 29.80
CA LEU A 72 -21.37 -36.07 30.07
C LEU A 72 -20.27 -35.35 30.89
N PRO A 73 -19.95 -35.82 32.11
CA PRO A 73 -18.92 -35.21 32.93
C PRO A 73 -17.55 -35.23 32.25
N SER A 74 -16.99 -34.04 32.02
CA SER A 74 -15.65 -33.88 31.43
C SER A 74 -14.84 -32.87 32.22
N LYS A 75 -13.98 -33.32 33.13
CA LYS A 75 -13.18 -32.42 33.98
C LYS A 75 -12.03 -31.82 33.19
N ARG A 76 -11.75 -30.54 33.45
CA ARG A 76 -10.59 -29.81 32.91
C ARG A 76 -9.51 -29.59 33.97
N THR A 77 -8.26 -29.49 33.53
CA THR A 77 -7.15 -28.99 34.35
C THR A 77 -7.03 -27.46 34.20
N THR A 78 -6.37 -26.80 35.15
CA THR A 78 -6.19 -25.32 35.13
C THR A 78 -5.08 -24.90 36.09
N GLU A 79 -4.28 -23.91 35.70
CA GLU A 79 -3.38 -23.19 36.61
C GLU A 79 -4.10 -22.06 37.37
N ASP A 80 -5.23 -21.57 36.84
CA ASP A 80 -6.02 -20.53 37.50
C ASP A 80 -6.94 -21.13 38.57
N ARG A 81 -6.44 -21.16 39.80
CA ARG A 81 -7.14 -21.72 40.98
C ARG A 81 -8.09 -20.72 41.65
N LYS A 82 -8.16 -19.47 41.18
CA LYS A 82 -9.03 -18.45 41.80
C LYS A 82 -10.50 -18.71 41.43
N PRO A 83 -11.46 -18.39 42.31
CA PRO A 83 -12.89 -18.61 42.06
C PRO A 83 -13.40 -17.80 40.87
N ALA A 84 -14.51 -18.24 40.27
CA ALA A 84 -15.06 -17.57 39.11
C ALA A 84 -15.51 -16.14 39.43
N ASN A 85 -15.24 -15.20 38.51
CA ASN A 85 -15.82 -13.86 38.58
C ASN A 85 -17.23 -13.85 37.97
N SER A 86 -17.92 -12.71 38.03
CA SER A 86 -19.24 -12.49 37.43
C SER A 86 -19.35 -13.01 35.99
N PHE A 87 -18.45 -12.58 35.11
CA PHE A 87 -18.40 -13.02 33.72
C PHE A 87 -18.04 -14.50 33.59
N GLY A 88 -17.18 -15.02 34.46
CA GLY A 88 -16.89 -16.45 34.53
C GLY A 88 -18.13 -17.28 34.80
N ARG A 89 -18.99 -16.86 35.73
CA ARG A 89 -20.28 -17.53 35.99
C ARG A 89 -21.21 -17.46 34.78
N LYS A 90 -21.24 -16.33 34.06
CA LYS A 90 -22.00 -16.22 32.80
C LYS A 90 -21.48 -17.17 31.72
N ILE A 91 -20.16 -17.32 31.58
CA ILE A 91 -19.54 -18.30 30.67
C ILE A 91 -19.95 -19.73 31.07
N LEU A 92 -19.91 -20.06 32.36
CA LEU A 92 -20.30 -21.38 32.85
C LEU A 92 -21.80 -21.66 32.60
N ASN A 93 -22.67 -20.67 32.79
CA ASN A 93 -24.09 -20.77 32.48
C ASN A 93 -24.34 -20.94 30.97
N LEU A 94 -23.59 -20.22 30.14
CA LEU A 94 -23.62 -20.37 28.68
C LEU A 94 -23.24 -21.80 28.27
N CYS A 95 -22.17 -22.35 28.85
CA CYS A 95 -21.74 -23.73 28.59
C CYS A 95 -22.80 -24.77 28.97
N LYS A 96 -23.42 -24.61 30.15
CA LYS A 96 -24.45 -25.53 30.65
C LYS A 96 -25.75 -25.44 29.84
N SER A 97 -26.15 -24.24 29.43
CA SER A 97 -27.40 -24.02 28.67
C SER A 97 -27.31 -24.41 27.19
N SER A 98 -26.15 -24.20 26.54
CA SER A 98 -25.97 -24.46 25.11
C SER A 98 -25.26 -25.78 24.78
N GLY A 99 -24.86 -26.56 25.79
CA GLY A 99 -24.12 -27.81 25.58
C GLY A 99 -22.67 -27.63 25.11
N ILE A 100 -22.19 -26.40 24.91
CA ILE A 100 -20.79 -26.15 24.57
C ILE A 100 -19.88 -26.27 25.79
N ARG A 101 -18.62 -26.56 25.55
CA ARG A 101 -17.65 -26.94 26.56
C ARG A 101 -16.34 -26.18 26.38
N VAL A 102 -15.73 -25.80 27.50
CA VAL A 102 -14.42 -25.13 27.56
C VAL A 102 -13.30 -26.12 27.21
N CYS A 103 -12.59 -25.87 26.11
CA CYS A 103 -11.50 -26.75 25.67
C CYS A 103 -10.19 -26.55 26.45
N ASN A 104 -10.01 -25.40 27.10
CA ASN A 104 -8.81 -25.10 27.90
C ASN A 104 -8.66 -26.12 29.04
N GLY A 105 -7.51 -26.79 29.11
CA GLY A 105 -7.24 -27.85 30.07
C GLY A 105 -7.94 -29.18 29.79
N ARG A 106 -8.58 -29.35 28.63
CA ARG A 106 -9.10 -30.64 28.14
C ARG A 106 -8.27 -31.22 27.00
N PHE A 107 -7.75 -30.35 26.11
CA PHE A 107 -7.04 -30.75 24.89
C PHE A 107 -5.64 -30.17 24.83
N GLY A 108 -4.72 -30.92 24.22
CA GLY A 108 -3.37 -30.47 23.92
C GLY A 108 -2.49 -30.21 25.15
N LYS A 109 -1.19 -29.98 24.91
CA LYS A 109 -0.22 -29.73 25.97
C LYS A 109 -0.21 -28.24 26.36
N LYS A 110 -0.19 -27.93 27.65
CA LYS A 110 -0.13 -26.56 28.20
C LYS A 110 -1.39 -25.72 27.94
N SER A 111 -2.54 -26.32 27.62
CA SER A 111 -3.79 -25.58 27.45
C SER A 111 -4.45 -25.17 28.79
N GLU A 112 -3.89 -25.64 29.90
CA GLU A 112 -4.27 -25.33 31.26
C GLU A 112 -3.59 -24.08 31.84
N THR A 113 -2.66 -23.46 31.10
CA THR A 113 -1.84 -22.34 31.58
C THR A 113 -2.52 -20.97 31.42
N PHE A 114 -1.98 -19.95 32.10
CA PHE A 114 -2.49 -18.58 32.01
C PHE A 114 -2.49 -18.03 30.58
N THR A 115 -3.60 -17.41 30.17
CA THR A 115 -3.71 -16.71 28.88
C THR A 115 -3.48 -15.21 29.01
N PHE A 116 -3.52 -14.68 30.23
CA PHE A 116 -3.38 -13.25 30.50
C PHE A 116 -2.47 -13.00 31.70
N GLN A 117 -1.63 -11.96 31.60
CA GLN A 117 -0.85 -11.45 32.72
C GLN A 117 -0.69 -9.93 32.69
N ASN A 118 -0.81 -9.30 33.85
CA ASN A 118 -0.49 -7.90 34.03
C ASN A 118 0.03 -7.63 35.46
N LYS A 119 0.14 -6.35 35.83
CA LYS A 119 0.54 -5.91 37.18
C LYS A 119 -0.39 -6.40 38.29
N ASN A 120 -1.66 -6.68 38.01
CA ASN A 120 -2.67 -7.12 38.98
C ASN A 120 -2.71 -8.65 39.14
N GLY A 121 -2.04 -9.41 38.26
CA GLY A 121 -1.96 -10.86 38.36
C GLY A 121 -2.02 -11.56 37.01
N CYS A 122 -2.17 -12.88 37.07
CA CYS A 122 -2.42 -13.75 35.93
C CYS A 122 -3.83 -14.35 36.01
N SER A 123 -4.41 -14.67 34.85
CA SER A 123 -5.69 -15.37 34.76
C SER A 123 -5.84 -16.08 33.42
N ILE A 124 -6.78 -17.02 33.35
CA ILE A 124 -7.29 -17.58 32.08
C ILE A 124 -8.59 -16.83 31.77
N ILE A 125 -8.59 -16.08 30.66
CA ILE A 125 -9.74 -15.30 30.19
C ILE A 125 -9.98 -15.45 28.69
N ASP A 126 -9.04 -16.09 27.99
CA ASP A 126 -9.12 -16.41 26.57
C ASP A 126 -9.47 -17.89 26.42
N TYR A 127 -10.59 -18.19 25.77
CA TYR A 127 -11.11 -19.55 25.70
C TYR A 127 -11.31 -20.02 24.27
N LEU A 128 -11.27 -21.34 24.10
CA LEU A 128 -11.90 -22.05 22.99
C LEU A 128 -13.11 -22.79 23.57
N LEU A 129 -14.32 -22.50 23.07
CA LEU A 129 -15.55 -23.22 23.39
C LEU A 129 -16.02 -23.97 22.15
N LEU A 130 -16.36 -25.25 22.31
CA LEU A 130 -16.85 -26.13 21.25
C LEU A 130 -17.99 -27.01 21.75
N SER A 131 -18.87 -27.46 20.86
CA SER A 131 -19.77 -28.57 21.16
C SER A 131 -18.98 -29.86 21.38
N CYS A 132 -19.50 -30.77 22.21
CA CYS A 132 -18.88 -32.06 22.49
C CYS A 132 -18.59 -32.86 21.21
N ASP A 133 -19.52 -32.85 20.25
CA ASP A 133 -19.37 -33.58 18.98
C ASP A 133 -18.21 -33.05 18.12
N SER A 134 -17.91 -31.76 18.27
CA SER A 134 -16.80 -31.09 17.58
C SER A 134 -15.44 -31.36 18.22
N PHE A 135 -15.35 -32.11 19.31
CA PHE A 135 -14.06 -32.44 19.92
C PHE A 135 -13.20 -33.31 18.99
N SER A 136 -13.84 -34.17 18.19
CA SER A 136 -13.17 -35.08 17.25
C SER A 136 -12.38 -34.38 16.14
N ILE A 137 -12.75 -33.14 15.80
CA ILE A 137 -12.06 -32.34 14.77
C ILE A 137 -10.88 -31.56 15.32
N VAL A 138 -10.69 -31.48 16.64
CA VAL A 138 -9.55 -30.77 17.25
C VAL A 138 -8.32 -31.66 17.21
N ASN A 139 -7.35 -31.30 16.37
CA ASN A 139 -6.08 -32.01 16.26
C ASN A 139 -5.06 -31.57 17.31
N ASP A 140 -5.00 -30.26 17.62
CA ASP A 140 -4.09 -29.72 18.63
C ASP A 140 -4.65 -28.41 19.22
N PHE A 141 -4.40 -28.17 20.51
CA PHE A 141 -4.75 -26.92 21.18
C PHE A 141 -3.68 -26.52 22.20
N VAL A 142 -3.01 -25.40 21.96
CA VAL A 142 -1.88 -24.93 22.77
C VAL A 142 -2.01 -23.45 23.05
N ILE A 143 -1.76 -23.06 24.30
CA ILE A 143 -1.54 -21.67 24.69
C ILE A 143 -0.06 -21.36 24.48
N GLY A 144 0.23 -20.40 23.60
CA GLY A 144 1.60 -20.00 23.29
C GLY A 144 2.27 -19.18 24.39
N ASP A 145 3.54 -18.86 24.19
CA ASP A 145 4.29 -18.03 25.13
C ASP A 145 3.84 -16.56 25.09
N PHE A 146 3.94 -15.87 26.23
CA PHE A 146 3.75 -14.43 26.28
C PHE A 146 4.82 -13.72 25.45
N THR A 147 4.40 -12.66 24.75
CA THR A 147 5.29 -11.86 23.90
C THR A 147 5.37 -10.41 24.38
N THR A 148 6.27 -9.63 23.80
CA THR A 148 6.36 -8.19 24.09
C THR A 148 5.23 -7.37 23.46
N PHE A 149 4.35 -8.01 22.67
CA PHE A 149 3.29 -7.36 21.91
C PHE A 149 1.98 -7.22 22.69
N SER A 150 1.70 -8.13 23.63
CA SER A 150 0.44 -8.17 24.35
C SER A 150 0.61 -8.60 25.80
N CYS A 151 -0.38 -8.30 26.64
CA CYS A 151 -0.56 -8.96 27.94
C CYS A 151 -1.25 -10.33 27.83
N HIS A 152 -1.71 -10.70 26.63
CA HIS A 152 -2.29 -12.00 26.34
C HIS A 152 -1.28 -12.92 25.65
N ALA A 153 -1.38 -14.21 25.97
CA ALA A 153 -0.76 -15.29 25.23
C ALA A 153 -1.65 -15.70 24.05
N PRO A 154 -1.08 -16.05 22.89
CA PRO A 154 -1.86 -16.47 21.74
C PRO A 154 -2.46 -17.87 21.95
N LEU A 155 -3.71 -18.06 21.53
CA LEU A 155 -4.33 -19.38 21.42
C LEU A 155 -4.03 -19.96 20.05
N LYS A 156 -3.47 -21.17 20.00
CA LYS A 156 -3.22 -21.91 18.76
C LYS A 156 -4.09 -23.15 18.74
N VAL A 157 -5.05 -23.20 17.81
CA VAL A 157 -5.94 -24.33 17.58
C VAL A 157 -5.67 -24.89 16.19
N VAL A 158 -5.60 -26.21 16.06
CA VAL A 158 -5.46 -26.90 14.78
C VAL A 158 -6.67 -27.81 14.61
N PHE A 159 -7.46 -27.57 13.55
CA PHE A 159 -8.58 -28.41 13.19
C PHE A 159 -8.21 -29.39 12.07
N LYS A 160 -8.76 -30.59 12.13
CA LYS A 160 -8.67 -31.60 11.08
C LYS A 160 -9.95 -31.55 10.24
N LEU A 161 -9.83 -31.04 9.00
CA LEU A 161 -10.93 -30.94 8.05
C LEU A 161 -10.72 -31.93 6.88
N LYS A 162 -11.80 -32.52 6.36
CA LYS A 162 -11.78 -33.30 5.10
C LYS A 162 -11.93 -32.31 3.93
N GLY A 163 -10.96 -32.23 3.02
CA GLY A 163 -10.88 -31.15 2.01
C GLY A 163 -11.37 -31.51 0.60
N LEU A 164 -12.00 -30.53 -0.07
CA LEU A 164 -12.10 -30.37 -1.52
C LEU A 164 -11.02 -29.37 -1.97
N THR A 165 -10.25 -29.71 -3.00
CA THR A 165 -9.23 -28.84 -3.61
C THR A 165 -9.85 -27.97 -4.70
N LEU A 166 -9.83 -26.65 -4.54
CA LEU A 166 -10.16 -25.69 -5.62
C LEU A 166 -8.87 -25.30 -6.35
N ASN A 167 -8.76 -25.67 -7.63
CA ASN A 167 -7.68 -25.27 -8.53
C ASN A 167 -8.21 -24.23 -9.54
N GLU A 168 -7.85 -22.95 -9.37
CA GLU A 168 -8.09 -21.92 -10.39
C GLU A 168 -6.78 -21.22 -10.79
N ILE A 169 -6.62 -20.96 -12.09
CA ILE A 169 -5.40 -20.51 -12.76
C ILE A 169 -5.34 -18.97 -12.83
N CYS A 170 -4.19 -18.37 -12.51
CA CYS A 170 -3.97 -16.91 -12.43
C CYS A 170 -3.43 -16.29 -13.75
N THR A 171 -4.00 -15.17 -14.21
CA THR A 171 -3.67 -14.48 -15.49
C THR A 171 -2.89 -13.15 -15.34
N CYS A 172 -1.96 -13.04 -14.38
CA CYS A 172 -1.23 -11.78 -14.15
C CYS A 172 -0.29 -11.39 -15.33
N LYS A 173 -0.34 -10.13 -15.78
CA LYS A 173 0.56 -9.56 -16.80
C LYS A 173 1.49 -8.50 -16.22
N THR A 174 2.77 -8.54 -16.61
CA THR A 174 3.79 -7.53 -16.25
C THR A 174 3.97 -6.57 -17.42
N VAL A 175 3.88 -5.26 -17.16
CA VAL A 175 4.12 -4.22 -18.17
C VAL A 175 5.35 -3.42 -17.77
N LYS A 176 6.26 -3.18 -18.72
CA LYS A 176 7.43 -2.32 -18.58
C LYS A 176 7.22 -1.04 -19.37
N TYR A 177 7.60 0.10 -18.79
CA TYR A 177 7.61 1.37 -19.50
C TYR A 177 8.69 2.29 -18.95
N ASP A 178 9.16 3.20 -19.79
CA ASP A 178 10.20 4.16 -19.42
C ASP A 178 9.60 5.43 -18.81
N CYS A 179 10.26 6.01 -17.82
CA CYS A 179 9.96 7.35 -17.34
C CYS A 179 11.20 8.25 -17.36
N TYR A 180 11.00 9.50 -17.75
CA TYR A 180 12.04 10.50 -17.91
C TYR A 180 11.87 11.59 -16.87
N LYS A 181 12.92 11.89 -16.11
CA LYS A 181 12.88 12.93 -15.07
C LYS A 181 14.21 13.63 -14.93
N TRP A 182 14.18 14.95 -14.94
CA TRP A 182 15.35 15.77 -14.68
C TRP A 182 15.83 15.63 -13.22
N ASN A 183 17.13 15.52 -13.03
CA ASN A 183 17.79 15.52 -11.74
C ASN A 183 18.91 16.57 -11.73
N GLU A 184 18.69 17.66 -10.98
CA GLU A 184 19.67 18.75 -10.81
C GLU A 184 21.05 18.27 -10.38
N GLY A 185 21.14 17.14 -9.66
CA GLY A 185 22.41 16.59 -9.20
C GLY A 185 23.34 16.08 -10.32
N PHE A 186 22.81 15.83 -11.52
CA PHE A 186 23.59 15.36 -12.68
C PHE A 186 23.78 16.44 -13.75
N LYS A 187 23.40 17.69 -13.47
CA LYS A 187 23.46 18.79 -14.44
C LYS A 187 24.86 18.98 -15.04
N ASP A 188 25.90 18.97 -14.20
CA ASP A 188 27.26 19.20 -14.66
C ASP A 188 27.82 17.98 -15.42
N ASP A 189 27.39 16.77 -15.05
CA ASP A 189 27.77 15.54 -15.76
C ASP A 189 27.15 15.50 -17.16
N VAL A 190 25.88 15.89 -17.31
CA VAL A 190 25.21 16.02 -18.62
C VAL A 190 25.95 17.02 -19.51
N LYS A 191 26.36 18.17 -18.99
CA LYS A 191 27.13 19.17 -19.76
C LYS A 191 28.49 18.64 -20.18
N ARG A 192 29.17 17.90 -19.30
CA ARG A 192 30.46 17.27 -19.60
C ARG A 192 30.34 16.23 -20.70
N ASP A 193 29.35 15.34 -20.62
CA ASP A 193 29.13 14.31 -21.64
C ASP A 193 28.70 14.92 -22.99
N LEU A 194 27.91 16.00 -22.97
CA LEU A 194 27.56 16.71 -24.20
C LEU A 194 28.80 17.35 -24.84
N ALA A 195 29.66 17.99 -24.05
CA ALA A 195 30.92 18.55 -24.54
C ALA A 195 31.84 17.46 -25.10
N ALA A 196 31.92 16.30 -24.47
CA ALA A 196 32.71 15.17 -24.97
C ALA A 196 32.19 14.57 -26.29
N ASN A 197 30.94 14.85 -26.66
CA ASN A 197 30.31 14.40 -27.92
C ASN A 197 30.08 15.55 -28.90
N SER A 198 30.68 16.73 -28.68
CA SER A 198 30.46 17.92 -29.52
C SER A 198 30.86 17.67 -30.97
N ASP A 199 31.96 16.96 -31.21
CA ASP A 199 32.47 16.70 -32.57
C ASP A 199 31.49 15.86 -33.38
N LYS A 200 30.92 14.82 -32.76
CA LYS A 200 29.90 13.96 -33.38
C LYS A 200 28.62 14.74 -33.68
N VAL A 201 28.19 15.62 -32.76
CA VAL A 201 27.02 16.49 -32.99
C VAL A 201 27.30 17.47 -34.13
N ASN A 202 28.49 18.08 -34.16
CA ASN A 202 28.88 19.02 -35.21
C ASN A 202 29.02 18.34 -36.58
N GLU A 203 29.52 17.11 -36.64
CA GLU A 203 29.60 16.31 -37.87
C GLU A 203 28.20 16.03 -38.44
N LEU A 204 27.27 15.57 -37.60
CA LEU A 204 25.86 15.40 -37.97
C LEU A 204 25.21 16.73 -38.40
N MET A 205 25.65 17.84 -37.82
CA MET A 205 25.19 19.16 -38.23
C MET A 205 25.76 19.63 -39.57
N ASN A 206 26.96 19.19 -39.92
CA ASN A 206 27.59 19.53 -41.19
C ASN A 206 27.04 18.70 -42.36
N SER A 207 26.42 17.54 -42.10
CA SER A 207 25.72 16.75 -43.11
C SER A 207 24.34 17.28 -43.49
N LEU A 208 23.80 18.32 -42.81
CA LEU A 208 22.52 18.95 -43.16
C LEU A 208 22.58 19.52 -44.58
N SER A 209 21.76 18.95 -45.46
CA SER A 209 21.48 19.47 -46.80
C SER A 209 20.02 19.91 -46.91
N ASP A 210 19.70 20.66 -47.96
CA ASP A 210 18.36 21.18 -48.23
C ASP A 210 17.39 20.10 -48.78
N GLU A 211 17.78 18.81 -48.75
CA GLU A 211 16.94 17.71 -49.22
C GLU A 211 16.00 17.17 -48.12
N PRO A 212 14.68 17.03 -48.37
CA PRO A 212 13.69 16.69 -47.34
C PRO A 212 13.93 15.37 -46.59
N ARG A 213 14.32 14.30 -47.32
CA ARG A 213 14.61 12.98 -46.69
C ARG A 213 15.83 13.04 -45.77
N ASN A 214 16.77 13.94 -46.07
CA ASN A 214 17.99 14.10 -45.28
C ASN A 214 17.71 14.82 -43.95
N ILE A 215 16.77 15.78 -43.94
CA ILE A 215 16.38 16.51 -42.72
C ILE A 215 15.80 15.55 -41.66
N ASP A 216 14.87 14.67 -42.05
CA ASP A 216 14.28 13.69 -41.13
C ASP A 216 15.33 12.72 -40.55
N GLU A 217 16.21 12.20 -41.41
CA GLU A 217 17.28 11.26 -41.02
C GLU A 217 18.29 11.92 -40.06
N ILE A 218 18.77 13.12 -40.40
CA ILE A 218 19.74 13.84 -39.57
C ILE A 218 19.13 14.24 -38.23
N VAL A 219 17.90 14.76 -38.23
CA VAL A 219 17.23 15.12 -36.98
C VAL A 219 16.99 13.88 -36.11
N ASN A 220 16.69 12.72 -36.69
CA ASN A 220 16.64 11.46 -35.95
C ASN A 220 18.00 11.09 -35.35
N ASN A 221 19.08 11.21 -36.13
CA ASN A 221 20.44 10.91 -35.67
C ASN A 221 20.89 11.85 -34.54
N ILE A 222 20.59 13.15 -34.64
CA ILE A 222 20.86 14.13 -33.58
C ILE A 222 20.03 13.78 -32.34
N ASN A 223 18.72 13.53 -32.49
CA ASN A 223 17.86 13.14 -31.36
C ASN A 223 18.35 11.87 -30.67
N SER A 224 18.78 10.86 -31.43
CA SER A 224 19.37 9.63 -30.88
C SER A 224 20.64 9.94 -30.11
N CYS A 225 21.56 10.73 -30.69
CA CYS A 225 22.81 11.10 -30.05
C CYS A 225 22.57 11.87 -28.73
N LEU A 226 21.67 12.85 -28.73
CA LEU A 226 21.32 13.62 -27.53
C LEU A 226 20.59 12.77 -26.50
N SER A 227 19.70 11.88 -26.94
CA SER A 227 19.02 10.91 -26.10
C SER A 227 20.00 9.97 -25.40
N ASP A 228 20.99 9.43 -26.11
CA ASP A 228 22.01 8.55 -25.53
C ASP A 228 22.84 9.23 -24.45
N ILE A 229 23.02 10.55 -24.55
CA ILE A 229 23.70 11.36 -23.54
C ILE A 229 22.78 11.57 -22.33
N VAL A 230 21.60 12.14 -22.54
CA VAL A 230 20.75 12.61 -21.44
C VAL A 230 20.00 11.48 -20.74
N ASN A 231 19.66 10.39 -21.44
CA ASN A 231 18.87 9.30 -20.88
C ASN A 231 19.64 8.48 -19.84
N LYS A 232 20.98 8.50 -19.87
CA LYS A 232 21.82 7.92 -18.80
C LYS A 232 21.47 8.49 -17.42
N TYR A 233 21.07 9.76 -17.38
CA TYR A 233 20.84 10.51 -16.14
C TYR A 233 19.36 10.73 -15.83
N THR A 234 18.50 10.62 -16.84
CA THR A 234 17.08 11.01 -16.74
C THR A 234 16.11 9.85 -16.92
N LYS A 235 16.50 8.77 -17.61
CA LYS A 235 15.64 7.61 -17.89
C LYS A 235 15.63 6.64 -16.71
N THR A 236 14.45 6.15 -16.35
CA THR A 236 14.27 5.06 -15.39
C THR A 236 13.24 4.08 -15.92
N GLU A 237 13.63 2.82 -16.10
CA GLU A 237 12.71 1.75 -16.47
C GLU A 237 11.81 1.42 -15.27
N VAL A 238 10.49 1.50 -15.46
CA VAL A 238 9.50 1.19 -14.44
C VAL A 238 8.76 -0.09 -14.82
N THR A 239 8.84 -1.08 -13.94
CA THR A 239 8.03 -2.30 -14.06
C THR A 239 6.76 -2.16 -13.24
N LYS A 240 5.60 -2.24 -13.90
CA LYS A 240 4.29 -2.25 -13.25
C LYS A 240 3.63 -3.61 -13.44
N VAL A 241 3.48 -4.33 -12.32
CA VAL A 241 2.67 -5.54 -12.27
C VAL A 241 1.21 -5.12 -12.20
N LEU A 242 0.41 -5.53 -13.18
CA LEU A 242 -1.04 -5.39 -13.09
C LEU A 242 -1.52 -6.36 -12.01
N LYS A 243 -2.00 -5.79 -10.90
CA LYS A 243 -2.39 -6.56 -9.72
C LYS A 243 -3.66 -7.34 -10.00
N CYS A 244 -3.65 -8.62 -9.65
CA CYS A 244 -4.82 -9.45 -9.46
C CYS A 244 -4.96 -9.68 -7.94
N ASP A 245 -6.19 -9.70 -7.44
CA ASP A 245 -6.45 -9.84 -5.99
C ASP A 245 -5.94 -11.18 -5.44
N TYR A 246 -5.81 -12.21 -6.28
CA TYR A 246 -5.38 -13.56 -5.90
C TYR A 246 -3.86 -13.69 -5.67
N CYS A 247 -3.02 -13.11 -6.54
CA CYS A 247 -1.56 -13.27 -6.45
C CYS A 247 -0.90 -12.48 -5.30
N ASN A 248 -1.65 -11.59 -4.63
CA ASN A 248 -1.22 -11.00 -3.36
C ASN A 248 -1.16 -12.01 -2.21
N SER A 249 -1.87 -13.13 -2.31
CA SER A 249 -1.90 -14.17 -1.27
C SER A 249 -0.59 -14.99 -1.25
N SER A 250 -0.06 -15.30 -2.43
CA SER A 250 0.87 -16.43 -2.59
C SER A 250 2.33 -16.05 -2.76
N LYS A 251 2.67 -14.76 -2.83
CA LYS A 251 4.07 -14.31 -2.79
C LYS A 251 4.21 -13.06 -1.92
N ARG A 252 4.21 -13.26 -0.60
CA ARG A 252 5.07 -12.44 0.26
C ARG A 252 6.50 -12.81 -0.13
N THR A 253 7.01 -12.24 -1.22
CA THR A 253 8.44 -12.24 -1.47
C THR A 253 9.06 -11.69 -0.20
N TYR A 254 9.82 -12.55 0.48
CA TYR A 254 10.63 -12.17 1.61
C TYR A 254 11.59 -11.11 1.09
N ASN A 255 11.17 -9.84 1.22
CA ASN A 255 12.05 -8.73 0.87
C ASN A 255 13.34 -8.98 1.64
N PRO A 256 14.50 -8.95 0.96
CA PRO A 256 15.78 -9.14 1.64
C PRO A 256 15.77 -8.21 2.84
N ILE A 257 16.14 -8.76 4.00
CA ILE A 257 16.09 -8.11 5.31
C ILE A 257 16.84 -6.78 5.20
N HIS A 258 16.16 -5.71 4.81
CA HIS A 258 16.65 -4.37 5.08
C HIS A 258 16.85 -4.38 6.58
N LYS A 259 18.12 -4.26 7.03
CA LYS A 259 18.45 -4.12 8.45
C LYS A 259 17.42 -3.19 9.02
N ARG A 260 16.51 -3.72 9.87
CA ARG A 260 15.38 -2.94 10.36
C ARG A 260 15.99 -1.73 11.05
N GLN A 261 15.91 -0.57 10.40
CA GLN A 261 16.39 0.65 11.03
C GLN A 261 15.56 0.83 12.28
N ASP A 262 16.24 1.00 13.41
CA ASP A 262 15.56 1.27 14.66
C ASP A 262 14.67 2.49 14.49
N LYS A 263 13.59 2.51 15.26
CA LYS A 263 12.74 3.70 15.32
C LYS A 263 13.64 4.90 15.67
N PRO A 264 13.50 6.06 15.01
CA PRO A 264 14.42 7.19 15.20
C PRO A 264 14.47 7.79 16.61
N TRP A 265 13.60 7.35 17.52
CA TRP A 265 13.56 7.77 18.92
C TRP A 265 14.11 6.71 19.89
N ILE A 266 14.69 5.61 19.41
CA ILE A 266 15.31 4.60 20.26
C ILE A 266 16.79 4.92 20.39
N ASN A 267 17.26 5.13 21.62
CA ASN A 267 18.68 5.23 21.98
C ASN A 267 19.17 3.93 22.65
N ASP A 268 20.45 3.86 22.98
CA ASP A 268 21.06 2.65 23.54
C ASP A 268 20.50 2.30 24.94
N ASP A 269 20.21 3.28 25.79
CA ASP A 269 19.54 3.04 27.08
C ASP A 269 18.19 2.33 26.90
N CYS A 270 17.39 2.80 25.92
CA CYS A 270 16.10 2.19 25.62
C CYS A 270 16.25 0.77 25.07
N LYS A 271 17.35 0.47 24.36
CA LYS A 271 17.67 -0.89 23.90
C LYS A 271 18.05 -1.80 25.07
N GLN A 272 18.87 -1.32 26.00
CA GLN A 272 19.25 -2.10 27.19
C GLN A 272 18.03 -2.44 28.03
N LEU A 273 17.13 -1.48 28.29
CA LEU A 273 15.87 -1.74 28.98
C LEU A 273 14.97 -2.72 28.23
N TYR A 274 15.00 -2.73 26.89
CA TYR A 274 14.26 -3.72 26.10
C TYR A 274 14.86 -5.13 26.22
N ILE A 275 16.18 -5.25 26.29
CA ILE A 275 16.88 -6.52 26.52
C ILE A 275 16.52 -7.06 27.91
N GLU A 276 16.57 -6.23 28.95
CA GLU A 276 16.13 -6.59 30.31
C GLU A 276 14.68 -7.09 30.32
N TYR A 277 13.76 -6.32 29.70
CA TYR A 277 12.36 -6.72 29.57
C TYR A 277 12.21 -8.08 28.88
N ARG A 278 12.95 -8.33 27.78
CA ARG A 278 12.90 -9.63 27.09
C ARG A 278 13.46 -10.77 27.92
N ARG A 279 14.54 -10.56 28.69
CA ARG A 279 15.10 -11.58 29.59
C ARG A 279 14.09 -11.97 30.67
N SER A 280 13.49 -10.99 31.35
CA SER A 280 12.44 -11.25 32.35
C SER A 280 11.21 -11.92 31.75
N LEU A 281 10.87 -11.62 30.49
CA LEU A 281 9.76 -12.29 29.78
C LEU A 281 10.08 -13.76 29.51
N THR A 282 11.29 -14.07 29.04
CA THR A 282 11.73 -15.46 28.86
C THR A 282 11.67 -16.22 30.18
N GLN A 283 12.17 -15.63 31.27
CA GLN A 283 12.14 -16.23 32.60
C GLN A 283 10.71 -16.49 33.09
N PHE A 284 9.80 -15.54 32.86
CA PHE A 284 8.37 -15.72 33.18
C PHE A 284 7.71 -16.82 32.34
N ASN A 285 8.02 -16.94 31.04
CA ASN A 285 7.49 -18.01 30.21
C ASN A 285 8.00 -19.40 30.64
N GLN A 286 9.24 -19.48 31.13
CA GLN A 286 9.82 -20.70 31.70
C GLN A 286 9.15 -21.10 33.01
N ASN A 287 8.89 -20.14 33.89
CA ASN A 287 8.21 -20.37 35.17
C ASN A 287 7.28 -19.20 35.52
N LYS A 288 5.96 -19.44 35.45
CA LYS A 288 4.90 -18.43 35.63
C LYS A 288 4.57 -18.18 37.11
N CYS A 289 5.58 -17.93 37.93
CA CYS A 289 5.40 -17.59 39.35
C CYS A 289 5.18 -16.09 39.58
N GLU A 290 4.69 -15.75 40.78
CA GLU A 290 4.43 -14.37 41.20
C GLU A 290 5.70 -13.50 41.19
N GLU A 291 6.83 -14.04 41.64
CA GLU A 291 8.12 -13.35 41.65
C GLU A 291 8.55 -12.95 40.22
N ASN A 292 8.57 -13.90 39.29
CA ASN A 292 8.90 -13.64 37.89
C ASN A 292 7.92 -12.64 37.25
N ARG A 293 6.64 -12.70 37.64
CA ARG A 293 5.62 -11.74 37.19
C ARG A 293 5.95 -10.32 37.65
N LEU A 294 6.34 -10.15 38.90
CA LEU A 294 6.72 -8.83 39.44
C LEU A 294 7.96 -8.27 38.73
N ILE A 295 9.00 -9.09 38.56
CA ILE A 295 10.22 -8.73 37.82
C ILE A 295 9.88 -8.31 36.38
N LEU A 296 9.08 -9.12 35.68
CA LEU A 296 8.62 -8.84 34.32
C LEU A 296 7.88 -7.49 34.23
N ASN A 297 6.94 -7.24 35.14
CA ASN A 297 6.14 -6.02 35.11
C ASN A 297 6.97 -4.77 35.45
N LEU A 298 7.96 -4.87 36.35
CA LEU A 298 8.91 -3.79 36.63
C LEU A 298 9.78 -3.46 35.40
N ALA A 299 10.38 -4.48 34.77
CA ALA A 299 11.19 -4.29 33.56
C ALA A 299 10.37 -3.70 32.41
N LYS A 300 9.15 -4.21 32.18
CA LYS A 300 8.19 -3.67 31.19
C LYS A 300 7.85 -2.21 31.47
N GLN A 301 7.61 -1.85 32.73
CA GLN A 301 7.27 -0.48 33.12
C GLN A 301 8.43 0.48 32.86
N ARG A 302 9.66 0.13 33.26
CA ARG A 302 10.87 0.93 32.99
C ARG A 302 11.05 1.16 31.49
N PHE A 303 11.03 0.10 30.69
CA PHE A 303 11.12 0.19 29.24
C PHE A 303 10.04 1.09 28.64
N LYS A 304 8.76 0.87 28.98
CA LYS A 304 7.64 1.62 28.39
C LYS A 304 7.65 3.10 28.80
N ARG A 305 8.07 3.44 30.01
CA ARG A 305 8.24 4.84 30.43
C ARG A 305 9.30 5.54 29.57
N THR A 306 10.46 4.92 29.40
CA THR A 306 11.55 5.45 28.57
C THR A 306 11.17 5.55 27.10
N GLU A 307 10.61 4.49 26.50
CA GLU A 307 10.14 4.47 25.10
C GLU A 307 9.14 5.61 24.85
N ASN A 308 8.16 5.78 25.75
CA ASN A 308 7.14 6.83 25.62
C ASN A 308 7.73 8.23 25.75
N SER A 309 8.67 8.45 26.67
CA SER A 309 9.34 9.74 26.84
C SER A 309 10.13 10.14 25.58
N LEU A 310 10.95 9.22 25.06
CA LEU A 310 11.73 9.46 23.84
C LEU A 310 10.83 9.68 22.62
N LYS A 311 9.77 8.88 22.47
CA LYS A 311 8.78 9.03 21.41
C LYS A 311 8.07 10.39 21.45
N ARG A 312 7.72 10.87 22.65
CA ARG A 312 7.11 12.20 22.84
C ARG A 312 8.08 13.31 22.44
N ARG A 313 9.33 13.25 22.90
CA ARG A 313 10.39 14.23 22.55
C ARG A 313 10.61 14.29 21.04
N TYR A 314 10.77 13.15 20.40
CA TYR A 314 10.94 13.06 18.95
C TYR A 314 9.74 13.62 18.18
N LYS A 315 8.51 13.29 18.58
CA LYS A 315 7.30 13.84 17.97
C LYS A 315 7.24 15.36 18.11
N LYS A 316 7.60 15.91 19.27
CA LYS A 316 7.67 17.36 19.50
C LYS A 316 8.70 18.02 18.59
N GLN A 317 9.93 17.50 18.55
CA GLN A 317 10.99 18.01 17.66
C GLN A 317 10.57 17.97 16.18
N ARG A 318 9.96 16.86 15.74
CA ARG A 318 9.44 16.76 14.37
C ARG A 318 8.31 17.73 14.08
N GLY A 319 7.40 17.95 15.03
CA GLY A 319 6.34 18.95 14.91
C GLY A 319 6.92 20.36 14.72
N ASN A 320 7.92 20.72 15.52
CA ASN A 320 8.62 22.00 15.40
C ASN A 320 9.31 22.14 14.05
N MET A 321 10.03 21.10 13.60
CA MET A 321 10.71 21.08 12.30
C MET A 321 9.71 21.22 11.13
N LEU A 322 8.58 20.52 11.20
CA LEU A 322 7.51 20.65 10.20
C LEU A 322 6.91 22.06 10.19
N SER A 323 6.71 22.68 11.36
CA SER A 323 6.23 24.06 11.47
C SER A 323 7.22 25.06 10.86
N TYR A 324 8.52 24.88 11.12
CA TYR A 324 9.58 25.67 10.51
C TYR A 324 9.60 25.51 8.98
N MET A 325 9.61 24.27 8.48
CA MET A 325 9.58 23.97 7.04
C MET A 325 8.35 24.54 6.33
N ARG A 326 7.18 24.56 7.00
CA ARG A 326 5.98 25.18 6.44
C ARG A 326 6.17 26.67 6.20
N LYS A 327 6.96 27.37 7.03
CA LYS A 327 7.26 28.80 6.89
C LYS A 327 8.37 29.05 5.87
N THR A 328 9.45 28.27 5.89
CA THR A 328 10.66 28.53 5.10
C THR A 328 10.68 27.84 3.74
N ASN A 329 10.00 26.70 3.57
CA ASN A 329 9.91 25.98 2.30
C ASN A 329 8.54 25.26 2.12
N PRO A 330 7.46 26.02 1.87
CA PRO A 330 6.11 25.47 1.75
C PRO A 330 5.97 24.40 0.65
N LYS A 331 6.65 24.59 -0.50
CA LYS A 331 6.61 23.63 -1.61
C LYS A 331 7.16 22.26 -1.20
N TYR A 332 8.32 22.23 -0.54
CA TYR A 332 8.90 20.99 -0.03
C TYR A 332 8.02 20.35 1.05
N PHE A 333 7.45 21.17 1.95
CA PHE A 333 6.55 20.72 3.00
C PHE A 333 5.35 19.95 2.41
N TYR A 334 4.58 20.55 1.51
CA TYR A 334 3.39 19.89 0.93
C TYR A 334 3.75 18.66 0.08
N ARG A 335 4.93 18.65 -0.56
CA ARG A 335 5.43 17.48 -1.29
C ARG A 335 5.57 16.26 -0.38
N LYS A 336 5.94 16.41 0.90
CA LYS A 336 6.04 15.31 1.88
C LYS A 336 4.69 14.69 2.25
N PHE A 337 3.58 15.43 2.11
CA PHE A 337 2.23 14.96 2.46
C PHE A 337 1.40 14.54 1.24
N ARG A 338 1.93 14.72 0.02
CA ARG A 338 1.26 14.31 -1.21
C ARG A 338 1.16 12.78 -1.24
N LYS A 339 -0.03 12.25 -0.97
CA LYS A 339 -0.32 10.82 -1.16
C LYS A 339 -0.05 10.47 -2.63
N ARG A 340 0.67 9.38 -2.87
CA ARG A 340 0.74 8.79 -4.22
C ARG A 340 -0.70 8.47 -4.64
N LYS A 341 -1.19 9.09 -5.71
CA LYS A 341 -2.48 8.72 -6.28
C LYS A 341 -2.39 7.24 -6.65
N LYS A 342 -3.31 6.41 -6.17
CA LYS A 342 -3.44 5.04 -6.68
C LYS A 342 -3.72 5.17 -8.18
N ALA A 343 -3.03 4.38 -8.99
CA ALA A 343 -3.36 4.28 -10.41
C ALA A 343 -4.83 3.86 -10.47
N ILE A 344 -5.67 4.70 -11.08
CA ILE A 344 -7.05 4.34 -11.29
C ILE A 344 -7.05 3.34 -12.44
N GLN A 345 -7.71 2.21 -12.23
CA GLN A 345 -7.77 1.12 -13.19
C GLN A 345 -9.08 1.32 -13.96
N SER A 346 -8.99 1.70 -15.23
CA SER A 346 -10.13 1.75 -16.14
C SER A 346 -10.26 0.42 -16.86
N ASN A 347 -11.49 0.03 -17.17
CA ASN A 347 -11.80 -1.11 -18.04
C ASN A 347 -11.73 -0.74 -19.53
N LEU A 348 -11.56 0.54 -19.85
CA LEU A 348 -11.42 1.05 -21.21
C LEU A 348 -10.19 0.47 -21.92
N LYS A 349 -10.40 0.03 -23.16
CA LYS A 349 -9.38 -0.45 -24.09
C LYS A 349 -8.87 0.70 -24.94
N LEU A 350 -7.70 0.50 -25.57
CA LEU A 350 -7.08 1.49 -26.45
C LEU A 350 -8.02 1.92 -27.59
N ASN A 351 -8.77 0.98 -28.17
CA ASN A 351 -9.71 1.27 -29.26
C ASN A 351 -10.85 2.21 -28.85
N ASP A 352 -11.25 2.18 -27.58
CA ASP A 352 -12.29 3.08 -27.06
C ASP A 352 -11.82 4.54 -27.11
N PHE A 353 -10.53 4.77 -26.81
CA PHE A 353 -9.91 6.09 -26.95
C PHE A 353 -9.73 6.49 -28.41
N VAL A 354 -9.23 5.60 -29.27
CA VAL A 354 -9.04 5.90 -30.69
C VAL A 354 -10.35 6.33 -31.34
N THR A 355 -11.43 5.60 -31.06
CA THR A 355 -12.78 5.91 -31.58
C THR A 355 -13.27 7.26 -31.06
N HIS A 356 -13.12 7.52 -29.76
CA HIS A 356 -13.50 8.79 -29.15
C HIS A 356 -12.79 9.98 -29.79
N PHE A 357 -11.46 9.92 -29.92
CA PHE A 357 -10.67 11.02 -30.48
C PHE A 357 -10.90 11.24 -31.98
N LYS A 358 -11.06 10.17 -32.76
CA LYS A 358 -11.47 10.29 -34.17
C LYS A 358 -12.80 11.03 -34.30
N ASN A 359 -13.81 10.61 -33.54
CA ASN A 359 -15.12 11.26 -33.55
C ASN A 359 -15.08 12.70 -33.04
N LEU A 360 -14.14 13.06 -32.16
CA LEU A 360 -13.96 14.42 -31.68
C LEU A 360 -13.42 15.33 -32.79
N VAL A 361 -12.38 14.86 -33.51
CA VAL A 361 -11.77 15.61 -34.62
C VAL A 361 -12.71 15.71 -35.81
N SER A 362 -13.50 14.66 -36.10
CA SER A 362 -14.45 14.66 -37.21
C SER A 362 -15.75 15.44 -36.95
N LYS A 363 -15.97 15.94 -35.73
CA LYS A 363 -17.17 16.71 -35.34
C LYS A 363 -16.97 18.22 -35.40
N GLU A 364 -15.72 18.67 -35.39
CA GLU A 364 -15.43 20.01 -35.89
C GLU A 364 -15.62 19.90 -37.40
N GLU A 365 -16.72 20.46 -37.92
CA GLU A 365 -16.72 20.89 -39.30
C GLU A 365 -15.49 21.79 -39.42
N PHE A 366 -14.44 21.27 -40.06
CA PHE A 366 -13.48 22.17 -40.67
C PHE A 366 -14.33 22.95 -41.66
N ASP A 367 -14.76 24.14 -41.24
CA ASP A 367 -14.96 25.23 -42.17
C ASP A 367 -13.63 25.25 -42.91
N ASP A 368 -13.60 24.66 -44.10
CA ASP A 368 -12.58 24.93 -45.09
C ASP A 368 -12.71 26.43 -45.29
N GLY A 369 -12.07 27.19 -44.40
CA GLY A 369 -12.03 28.63 -44.43
C GLY A 369 -11.68 29.00 -45.87
N PRO A 370 -12.30 30.08 -46.39
CA PRO A 370 -12.39 30.35 -47.82
C PRO A 370 -11.07 29.97 -48.48
N GLU A 371 -11.10 29.08 -49.49
CA GLU A 371 -9.92 28.67 -50.27
C GLU A 371 -9.00 29.87 -50.35
N VAL A 372 -7.93 29.86 -49.53
CA VAL A 372 -7.04 31.00 -49.49
C VAL A 372 -6.40 30.95 -50.85
N GLU A 373 -6.83 31.82 -51.77
CA GLU A 373 -6.08 32.14 -52.96
C GLU A 373 -4.68 32.46 -52.45
N VAL A 374 -3.76 31.50 -52.61
CA VAL A 374 -2.38 31.64 -52.19
C VAL A 374 -1.81 32.71 -53.11
N ASN A 375 -1.96 33.96 -52.68
CA ASN A 375 -1.36 35.09 -53.34
C ASN A 375 0.14 34.89 -53.14
N ASN A 376 0.81 34.33 -54.16
CA ASN A 376 2.22 33.94 -54.15
C ASN A 376 3.21 35.11 -53.95
N GLU A 377 2.73 36.29 -53.52
CA GLU A 377 3.49 37.54 -53.41
C GLU A 377 3.36 38.22 -52.03
N VAL A 378 2.87 37.54 -51.00
CA VAL A 378 2.89 38.11 -49.64
C VAL A 378 4.24 37.81 -48.98
N PHE A 379 5.26 38.59 -49.32
CA PHE A 379 6.57 38.57 -48.66
C PHE A 379 6.52 39.48 -47.43
N TYR A 380 6.62 38.90 -46.24
CA TYR A 380 6.77 39.66 -45.00
C TYR A 380 8.23 39.56 -44.60
N GLU A 381 9.03 40.56 -44.94
CA GLU A 381 10.48 40.59 -44.71
C GLU A 381 10.86 40.31 -43.24
N GLU A 382 9.97 40.63 -42.29
CA GLU A 382 10.15 40.37 -40.87
C GLU A 382 9.90 38.92 -40.45
N LEU A 383 9.05 38.17 -41.18
CA LEU A 383 8.69 36.78 -40.92
C LEU A 383 9.52 35.79 -41.74
N ASP A 384 9.99 36.21 -42.92
CA ASP A 384 10.73 35.36 -43.88
C ASP A 384 12.25 35.46 -43.71
N ARG A 385 12.73 36.22 -42.71
CA ARG A 385 14.15 36.34 -42.41
C ARG A 385 14.69 35.10 -41.69
N PRO A 386 15.97 34.73 -41.88
CA PRO A 386 16.59 33.66 -41.11
C PRO A 386 16.54 33.90 -39.60
N PHE A 387 16.21 32.85 -38.85
CA PHE A 387 16.30 32.80 -37.41
C PHE A 387 17.71 33.09 -36.93
N THR A 388 17.79 33.81 -35.80
CA THR A 388 19.03 34.09 -35.07
C THR A 388 19.12 33.28 -33.78
N GLU A 389 20.34 33.04 -33.29
CA GLU A 389 20.55 32.35 -32.01
C GLU A 389 19.92 33.12 -30.84
N GLN A 390 19.85 34.45 -30.91
CA GLN A 390 19.24 35.29 -29.88
C GLN A 390 17.73 35.07 -29.79
N GLU A 391 17.03 34.98 -30.92
CA GLU A 391 15.58 34.68 -30.96
C GLU A 391 15.29 33.30 -30.36
N ILE A 392 16.12 32.32 -30.71
CA ILE A 392 15.99 30.95 -30.18
C ILE A 392 16.28 30.91 -28.68
N ASP A 393 17.30 31.64 -28.18
CA ASP A 393 17.59 31.74 -26.74
C ASP A 393 16.41 32.33 -25.96
N VAL A 394 15.72 33.32 -26.52
CA VAL A 394 14.49 33.87 -25.91
C VAL A 394 13.40 32.80 -25.82
N CYS A 395 13.20 32.01 -26.87
CA CYS A 395 12.23 30.91 -26.88
C CYS A 395 12.59 29.79 -25.89
N VAL A 396 13.85 29.36 -25.85
CA VAL A 396 14.36 28.36 -24.90
C VAL A 396 14.18 28.83 -23.45
N LYS A 397 14.42 30.11 -23.14
CA LYS A 397 14.20 30.67 -21.79
C LYS A 397 12.73 30.59 -21.36
N LYS A 398 11.78 30.74 -22.29
CA LYS A 398 10.32 30.69 -22.04
C LYS A 398 9.80 29.28 -21.77
N LEU A 399 10.53 28.22 -22.13
CA LEU A 399 10.09 26.83 -21.90
C LEU A 399 9.72 26.58 -20.44
N LYS A 400 8.62 25.88 -20.18
CA LYS A 400 8.23 25.54 -18.80
C LYS A 400 8.98 24.29 -18.34
N THR A 401 9.61 24.35 -17.16
CA THR A 401 10.24 23.18 -16.52
C THR A 401 9.20 22.30 -15.83
N GLU A 402 9.61 21.10 -15.41
CA GLU A 402 8.79 20.05 -14.82
C GLU A 402 7.65 19.57 -15.76
N LYS A 403 7.86 19.69 -17.07
CA LYS A 403 6.95 19.19 -18.10
C LYS A 403 7.32 17.76 -18.51
N ALA A 404 6.32 17.00 -18.96
CA ALA A 404 6.56 15.70 -19.55
C ALA A 404 7.25 15.86 -20.92
N THR A 405 8.05 14.87 -21.31
CA THR A 405 8.70 14.82 -22.62
C THR A 405 7.68 14.57 -23.73
N GLY A 406 7.99 15.00 -24.94
CA GLY A 406 7.29 14.58 -26.15
C GLY A 406 7.76 13.21 -26.62
N TYR A 407 7.44 12.88 -27.87
CA TYR A 407 7.88 11.64 -28.52
C TYR A 407 9.41 11.56 -28.68
N ASP A 408 10.09 12.71 -28.66
CA ASP A 408 11.55 12.85 -28.70
C ASP A 408 12.26 12.41 -27.41
N ASN A 409 11.52 12.22 -26.30
CA ASN A 409 12.06 11.89 -24.98
C ASN A 409 13.07 12.92 -24.42
N LEU A 410 13.08 14.15 -24.94
CA LEU A 410 13.95 15.22 -24.47
C LEU A 410 13.19 16.15 -23.53
N LEU A 411 13.84 16.53 -22.42
CA LEU A 411 13.27 17.40 -21.39
C LEU A 411 13.60 18.88 -21.66
N ASN A 412 12.67 19.77 -21.34
CA ASN A 412 12.90 21.22 -21.45
C ASN A 412 14.08 21.70 -20.60
N GLU A 413 14.32 21.06 -19.45
CA GLU A 413 15.47 21.33 -18.59
C GLU A 413 16.80 21.06 -19.29
N PHE A 414 16.87 20.01 -20.11
CA PHE A 414 18.07 19.71 -20.88
C PHE A 414 18.40 20.84 -21.87
N LEU A 415 17.41 21.29 -22.63
CA LEU A 415 17.54 22.45 -23.53
C LEU A 415 17.99 23.71 -22.81
N LYS A 416 17.38 24.02 -21.66
CA LYS A 416 17.75 25.22 -20.89
C LYS A 416 19.17 25.17 -20.35
N GLU A 417 19.58 24.01 -19.87
CA GLU A 417 20.89 23.84 -19.23
C GLU A 417 22.03 23.73 -20.23
N CYS A 418 21.76 23.16 -21.40
CA CYS A 418 22.75 22.91 -22.44
C CYS A 418 22.65 23.90 -23.61
N LYS A 419 21.85 24.96 -23.48
CA LYS A 419 21.56 25.91 -24.58
C LYS A 419 22.81 26.44 -25.29
N LEU A 420 23.91 26.71 -24.58
CA LEU A 420 25.13 27.23 -25.22
C LEU A 420 25.70 26.28 -26.28
N ALA A 421 25.56 24.97 -26.07
CA ALA A 421 26.00 23.96 -27.03
C ALA A 421 24.93 23.66 -28.08
N LEU A 422 23.65 23.88 -27.77
CA LEU A 422 22.52 23.50 -28.63
C LEU A 422 22.04 24.65 -29.54
N LEU A 423 22.26 25.91 -29.17
CA LEU A 423 21.76 27.08 -29.91
C LEU A 423 22.28 27.15 -31.36
N PRO A 424 23.59 26.99 -31.64
CA PRO A 424 24.09 27.02 -33.01
C PRO A 424 23.46 25.90 -33.86
N MET A 425 23.28 24.72 -33.24
CA MET A 425 22.64 23.58 -33.89
C MET A 425 21.18 23.86 -34.24
N LEU A 426 20.39 24.34 -33.26
CA LEU A 426 18.98 24.65 -33.46
C LEU A 426 18.79 25.77 -34.51
N CYS A 427 19.65 26.78 -34.49
CA CYS A 427 19.62 27.89 -35.44
C CYS A 427 19.81 27.41 -36.88
N LYS A 428 20.85 26.60 -37.12
CA LYS A 428 21.08 26.01 -38.45
C LYS A 428 19.91 25.14 -38.89
N LEU A 429 19.40 24.28 -38.01
CA LEU A 429 18.26 23.41 -38.32
C LEU A 429 17.00 24.21 -38.68
N PHE A 430 16.64 25.22 -37.88
CA PHE A 430 15.44 26.01 -38.11
C PHE A 430 15.50 26.82 -39.39
N ASN A 431 16.69 27.32 -39.75
CA ASN A 431 16.89 28.01 -41.02
C ASN A 431 16.79 27.07 -42.23
N VAL A 432 17.29 25.84 -42.13
CA VAL A 432 17.08 24.82 -43.18
C VAL A 432 15.60 24.51 -43.33
N ILE A 433 14.86 24.35 -42.22
CA ILE A 433 13.41 24.12 -42.26
C ILE A 433 12.67 25.32 -42.89
N LEU A 434 13.07 26.55 -42.55
CA LEU A 434 12.49 27.78 -43.12
C LEU A 434 12.68 27.85 -44.64
N ILE A 435 13.91 27.61 -45.12
CA ILE A 435 14.26 27.68 -46.55
C ILE A 435 13.54 26.60 -47.35
N THR A 436 13.49 25.39 -46.80
CA THR A 436 12.98 24.22 -47.52
C THR A 436 11.45 24.12 -47.41
N GLY A 437 10.84 24.66 -46.35
CA GLY A 437 9.43 24.49 -46.02
C GLY A 437 9.10 23.10 -45.46
N TRP A 438 10.11 22.23 -45.28
CA TRP A 438 9.93 20.84 -44.85
C TRP A 438 10.15 20.72 -43.34
N PHE A 439 9.06 20.56 -42.60
CA PHE A 439 9.10 20.23 -41.17
C PHE A 439 9.07 18.72 -40.93
N ARG A 440 9.46 18.32 -39.72
CA ARG A 440 9.61 16.92 -39.37
C ARG A 440 8.28 16.21 -39.16
N GLU A 441 8.13 14.98 -39.65
CA GLU A 441 6.93 14.17 -39.43
C GLU A 441 6.69 13.87 -37.92
N ILE A 442 7.73 13.92 -37.08
CA ILE A 442 7.56 13.76 -35.62
C ILE A 442 6.97 14.99 -34.95
N TRP A 443 7.12 16.19 -35.54
CA TRP A 443 6.59 17.45 -35.00
C TRP A 443 5.07 17.57 -35.22
N VAL A 444 4.47 16.67 -36.01
CA VAL A 444 3.01 16.51 -36.09
C VAL A 444 2.50 15.37 -35.20
N LYS A 445 3.38 14.68 -34.47
CA LYS A 445 3.03 13.57 -33.57
C LYS A 445 2.95 14.08 -32.13
N SER A 446 1.83 13.83 -31.47
CA SER A 446 1.65 14.14 -30.04
C SER A 446 1.29 12.90 -29.23
N VAL A 447 1.79 12.84 -27.99
CA VAL A 447 1.41 11.80 -27.02
C VAL A 447 0.21 12.31 -26.23
N LEU A 448 -0.93 11.65 -26.41
CA LEU A 448 -2.16 11.96 -25.66
C LEU A 448 -2.16 11.23 -24.32
N VAL A 449 -2.33 12.00 -23.23
CA VAL A 449 -2.51 11.46 -21.88
C VAL A 449 -3.93 11.76 -21.39
N PRO A 450 -4.85 10.77 -21.43
CA PRO A 450 -6.21 10.94 -20.95
C PRO A 450 -6.25 11.15 -19.42
N LEU A 451 -7.01 12.15 -18.97
CA LEU A 451 -7.25 12.39 -17.56
C LEU A 451 -8.73 12.27 -17.22
N PHE A 452 -9.06 11.24 -16.44
CA PHE A 452 -10.41 11.01 -15.96
C PHE A 452 -10.84 12.02 -14.90
N LYS A 453 -12.10 12.49 -15.01
CA LYS A 453 -12.77 13.15 -13.90
C LYS A 453 -12.89 12.19 -12.72
N LYS A 454 -12.86 12.75 -11.51
CA LYS A 454 -12.87 11.97 -10.26
C LYS A 454 -14.11 11.06 -10.21
N GLY A 455 -13.88 9.74 -10.10
CA GLY A 455 -14.93 8.74 -9.91
C GLY A 455 -15.54 8.16 -11.19
N LEU A 456 -15.13 8.60 -12.38
CA LEU A 456 -15.71 8.17 -13.65
C LEU A 456 -14.58 7.74 -14.59
N VAL A 457 -14.19 6.48 -14.51
CA VAL A 457 -12.98 5.95 -15.17
C VAL A 457 -13.26 5.02 -16.34
N ASP A 458 -14.54 4.71 -16.58
CA ASP A 458 -14.99 3.84 -17.66
C ASP A 458 -15.81 4.60 -18.72
N ASP A 459 -15.68 5.93 -18.77
CA ASP A 459 -16.41 6.81 -19.69
C ASP A 459 -15.44 7.77 -20.40
N THR A 460 -15.22 7.58 -21.70
CA THR A 460 -14.34 8.42 -22.53
C THR A 460 -14.92 9.82 -22.74
N GLY A 461 -16.23 10.02 -22.61
CA GLY A 461 -16.89 11.33 -22.72
C GLY A 461 -16.69 12.26 -21.52
N LYS A 462 -16.11 11.75 -20.42
CA LYS A 462 -15.90 12.50 -19.16
C LYS A 462 -14.44 12.71 -18.81
N LEU A 463 -13.60 12.91 -19.82
CA LEU A 463 -12.23 13.39 -19.66
C LEU A 463 -12.23 14.86 -19.20
N GLN A 464 -11.33 15.22 -18.28
CA GLN A 464 -11.31 16.54 -17.64
C GLN A 464 -10.54 17.59 -18.46
N ARG A 465 -9.41 17.19 -19.03
CA ARG A 465 -8.56 17.92 -19.99
C ARG A 465 -7.57 16.93 -20.56
N ASN A 466 -7.44 16.87 -21.87
CA ASN A 466 -6.41 16.07 -22.53
C ASN A 466 -5.11 16.87 -22.57
N PHE A 467 -3.99 16.20 -22.29
CA PHE A 467 -2.68 16.79 -22.50
C PHE A 467 -2.06 16.13 -23.73
N ALA A 468 -1.68 16.95 -24.71
CA ALA A 468 -0.80 16.58 -25.80
C ALA A 468 0.63 16.92 -25.37
N CYS A 469 1.50 15.92 -25.32
CA CYS A 469 2.94 16.12 -25.17
C CYS A 469 3.56 16.14 -26.56
N VAL A 470 4.17 17.26 -26.91
CA VAL A 470 4.79 17.55 -28.21
C VAL A 470 6.30 17.71 -28.06
N SER A 471 7.03 17.67 -29.18
CA SER A 471 8.49 17.78 -29.14
C SER A 471 8.91 19.13 -28.55
N CYS A 472 9.97 19.12 -27.76
CA CYS A 472 10.52 20.36 -27.23
C CYS A 472 11.13 21.25 -28.32
N TRP A 473 11.53 20.69 -29.46
CA TRP A 473 12.08 21.44 -30.59
C TRP A 473 10.97 22.15 -31.37
N GLU A 474 9.85 21.45 -31.59
CA GLU A 474 8.63 21.99 -32.18
C GLU A 474 8.12 23.21 -31.40
N ILE A 475 8.05 23.10 -30.05
CA ILE A 475 7.65 24.23 -29.21
C ILE A 475 8.55 25.45 -29.42
N VAL A 476 9.86 25.24 -29.57
CA VAL A 476 10.81 26.36 -29.74
C VAL A 476 10.68 26.96 -31.14
N TYR A 477 10.50 26.15 -32.19
CA TYR A 477 10.33 26.60 -33.57
C TYR A 477 9.07 27.48 -33.74
N PHE A 478 7.92 27.02 -33.25
CA PHE A 478 6.64 27.74 -33.39
C PHE A 478 6.39 28.83 -32.33
N CYS A 479 7.35 29.09 -31.44
CA CYS A 479 7.25 30.19 -30.46
C CYS A 479 7.83 31.52 -30.95
N HIS A 480 8.44 31.53 -32.14
CA HIS A 480 9.01 32.72 -32.78
C HIS A 480 7.92 33.73 -33.17
#